data_AF-A0A3P5WQF5-F1
#
_entry.id   AF-A0A3P5WQF5-F1
#
_cell.length_a   1.000
_cell.length_b   1.000
_cell.length_c   1.000
_cell.angle_alpha   90.00
_cell.angle_beta   90.00
_cell.angle_gamma   90.00
#
_symmetry.space_group_name_H-M   'P 1'
#
loop_
_entity.id
_entity.type
_entity.pdbx_description
1 polymer ?
#
loop_
_entity_poly.entity_id
_entity_poly.type
_entity_poly.pdbx_seq_one_letter_code
_entity_poly.pdbx_strand_id
1 'polypeptide(L)' 'MTDTYSILREFADSWALLALTAVFVGVILWAYRPGSRALHDQAATSILRDDTPPRVADCANACPDCTCASILEKLA' A
#
# COMPACT_ATOMS: atom_id res chain seq x y z
N MET A 1 42.22 33.84 -20.93
CA MET A 1 42.63 32.53 -20.38
C MET A 1 41.46 32.05 -19.52
N THR A 2 40.50 31.38 -20.14
CA THR A 2 39.38 30.75 -19.43
C THR A 2 39.87 29.36 -19.08
N ASP A 3 40.76 29.32 -18.10
CA ASP A 3 41.47 28.12 -17.64
C ASP A 3 40.46 27.08 -17.16
N THR A 4 40.68 25.84 -17.58
CA THR A 4 39.97 24.61 -17.19
C THR A 4 39.56 24.53 -15.71
N TYR A 5 40.30 25.23 -14.84
CA TYR A 5 39.99 25.41 -13.42
C TYR A 5 38.59 25.99 -13.14
N SER A 6 38.14 26.96 -13.94
CA SER A 6 36.80 27.55 -13.78
C SER A 6 35.69 26.53 -14.04
N ILE A 7 35.85 25.70 -15.08
CA ILE A 7 34.89 24.64 -15.42
C ILE A 7 34.86 23.55 -14.34
N LEU A 8 36.04 23.12 -13.86
CA LEU A 8 36.15 22.10 -12.81
C LEU A 8 35.53 22.57 -11.49
N ARG A 9 35.71 23.85 -11.15
CA ARG A 9 35.19 24.45 -9.92
C ARG A 9 33.66 24.63 -9.96
N GLU A 10 33.11 25.10 -11.08
CA GLU A 10 31.67 25.25 -11.24
C GLU A 10 30.95 23.89 -11.23
N PHE A 11 31.59 22.85 -11.77
CA PHE A 11 31.09 21.48 -11.68
C PHE A 11 31.16 20.94 -10.24
N ALA A 12 32.23 21.21 -9.49
CA ALA A 12 32.37 20.77 -8.10
C ALA A 12 31.37 21.44 -7.15
N ASP A 13 31.15 22.75 -7.30
CA ASP A 13 30.23 23.51 -6.44
C ASP A 13 28.74 23.22 -6.77
N SER A 14 28.41 22.78 -8.00
CA SER A 14 27.03 22.49 -8.41
C SER A 14 26.60 21.04 -8.17
N TRP A 15 27.53 20.08 -8.09
CA TRP A 15 27.18 18.66 -8.01
C TRP A 15 26.55 18.25 -6.68
N ALA A 16 27.02 18.82 -5.57
CA ALA A 16 26.44 18.54 -4.26
C ALA A 16 24.98 19.02 -4.17
N LEU A 17 24.69 20.22 -4.70
CA LEU A 17 23.34 20.76 -4.77
C LEU A 17 22.45 19.95 -5.71
N LEU A 18 22.97 19.49 -6.85
CA LEU A 18 22.25 18.61 -7.76
C LEU A 18 21.94 17.24 -7.12
N ALA A 19 22.88 16.66 -6.37
CA ALA A 19 22.66 15.39 -5.68
C ALA A 19 21.54 15.51 -4.63
N LEU A 20 21.56 16.56 -3.80
CA LEU A 20 20.49 16.84 -2.84
C LEU A 20 19.13 17.05 -3.53
N THR A 21 19.11 17.80 -4.63
CA THR A 21 17.90 18.06 -5.41
C THR A 21 17.35 16.77 -6.04
N ALA A 22 18.23 15.93 -6.60
CA ALA A 22 17.84 14.64 -7.20
C ALA A 22 17.31 13.67 -6.15
N VAL A 23 17.92 13.61 -4.97
CA VAL A 23 17.42 12.82 -3.83
C VAL A 23 16.05 13.34 -3.39
N PHE A 24 15.88 14.66 -3.24
CA PHE A 24 14.62 15.26 -2.86
C PHE A 24 13.48 14.92 -3.83
N VAL A 25 13.72 15.09 -5.14
CA VAL A 25 12.75 14.70 -6.18
C VAL A 25 12.51 13.19 -6.15
N GLY A 26 13.56 12.38 -5.95
CA GLY A 26 13.45 10.93 -5.81
C GLY A 26 12.54 10.51 -4.66
N VAL A 27 12.66 11.17 -3.50
CA VAL A 27 11.78 10.94 -2.33
C VAL A 27 10.35 11.37 -2.63
N ILE A 28 10.15 12.53 -3.29
CA ILE A 28 8.82 12.98 -3.71
C ILE A 28 8.16 11.93 -4.62
N LEU A 29 8.86 11.49 -5.66
CA LEU A 29 8.36 10.49 -6.60
C LEU A 29 8.10 9.15 -5.91
N TRP A 30 8.92 8.78 -4.94
CA TRP A 30 8.72 7.58 -4.14
C TRP A 30 7.50 7.68 -3.22
N ALA A 31 7.27 8.83 -2.58
CA ALA A 31 6.08 9.07 -1.75
C ALA A 31 4.79 9.03 -2.59
N TYR A 32 4.84 9.52 -3.83
CA TYR A 32 3.72 9.43 -4.76
C TYR A 32 3.60 8.06 -5.45
N ARG A 33 4.54 7.13 -5.26
CA ARG A 33 4.46 5.79 -5.85
C ARG A 33 3.25 5.05 -5.25
N PRO A 34 2.23 4.72 -6.05
CA PRO A 34 0.94 4.20 -5.55
C PRO A 34 1.02 2.69 -5.21
N GLY A 35 2.03 2.27 -4.44
CA GLY A 35 2.29 0.86 -4.13
C GLY A 35 1.32 0.23 -3.13
N SER A 36 0.78 1.02 -2.19
CA SER A 36 -0.06 0.51 -1.09
C SER A 36 -1.55 0.76 -1.28
N ARG A 37 -2.00 1.29 -2.43
CA ARG A 37 -3.41 1.62 -2.66
C ARG A 37 -4.34 0.42 -2.41
N ALA A 38 -3.95 -0.77 -2.86
CA ALA A 38 -4.74 -1.99 -2.63
C ALA A 38 -4.80 -2.42 -1.16
N LEU A 39 -3.76 -2.13 -0.37
CA LEU A 39 -3.73 -2.46 1.06
C LEU A 39 -4.57 -1.46 1.88
N HIS A 40 -4.55 -0.18 1.51
CA HIS A 40 -5.39 0.84 2.13
C HIS A 40 -6.88 0.66 1.80
N ASP A 41 -7.19 0.24 0.57
CA ASP A 41 -8.57 -0.02 0.15
C ASP A 41 -9.16 -1.24 0.88
N GLN A 42 -8.36 -2.30 1.06
CA GLN A 42 -8.73 -3.48 1.86
C GLN A 42 -8.92 -3.15 3.34
N ALA A 43 -8.06 -2.30 3.92
CA ALA A 43 -8.24 -1.86 5.31
C ALA A 43 -9.50 -1.00 5.49
N ALA A 44 -9.79 -0.11 4.53
CA ALA A 44 -10.98 0.76 4.57
C ALA A 44 -12.29 -0.03 4.44
N THR A 45 -12.31 -1.11 3.65
CA THR A 45 -13.49 -1.95 3.50
C THR A 45 -13.63 -3.04 4.56
N SER A 46 -12.65 -3.22 5.47
CA SER A 46 -12.68 -4.30 6.48
C SER A 46 -13.87 -4.21 7.44
N ILE A 47 -14.26 -3.01 7.90
CA ILE A 47 -15.40 -2.82 8.82
C ILE A 47 -16.76 -2.94 8.09
N LEU A 48 -16.76 -2.69 6.78
CA LEU A 48 -17.97 -2.75 5.94
C LEU A 48 -18.14 -4.11 5.27
N ARG A 49 -17.13 -4.99 5.38
CA ARG A 49 -17.20 -6.36 4.91
C ARG A 49 -18.13 -7.11 5.85
N ASP A 50 -19.31 -7.43 5.36
CA ASP A 50 -20.24 -8.30 6.08
C ASP A 50 -19.74 -9.74 5.97
N ASP A 51 -18.83 -10.13 6.86
CA ASP A 51 -18.41 -11.52 7.04
C ASP A 51 -19.46 -12.32 7.82
N THR A 52 -20.63 -11.73 8.11
CA THR A 52 -21.72 -12.43 8.78
C THR A 52 -22.25 -13.49 7.83
N PRO A 53 -22.02 -14.80 8.08
CA PRO A 53 -22.72 -15.82 7.32
C PRO A 53 -24.23 -15.59 7.51
N PRO A 54 -25.06 -15.92 6.51
CA PRO A 54 -26.51 -15.81 6.63
C PRO A 54 -26.93 -16.39 7.98
N ARG A 55 -27.63 -15.60 8.80
CA ARG A 55 -28.14 -16.06 10.10
C ARG A 55 -29.17 -17.13 9.85
N VAL A 56 -28.72 -18.37 9.82
CA VAL A 56 -29.58 -19.55 9.74
C VAL A 56 -30.21 -19.71 11.11
N ALA A 57 -31.53 -19.57 11.21
CA ALA A 57 -32.27 -19.52 12.47
C ALA A 57 -32.07 -20.76 13.37
N ASP A 58 -31.58 -21.87 12.82
CA ASP A 58 -31.39 -23.15 13.51
C ASP A 58 -29.91 -23.61 13.63
N CYS A 59 -28.91 -22.78 13.30
CA CYS A 59 -27.52 -23.21 13.45
C CYS A 59 -26.96 -22.93 14.86
N ALA A 60 -27.09 -23.92 15.74
CA ALA A 60 -26.44 -23.92 17.05
C ALA A 60 -24.95 -24.23 16.87
N ASN A 61 -24.11 -23.18 16.85
CA ASN A 61 -22.66 -23.25 16.67
C ASN A 61 -21.94 -23.89 17.89
N ALA A 62 -22.24 -25.15 18.19
CA ALA A 62 -21.75 -25.87 19.35
C ALA A 62 -20.59 -26.84 19.04
N CYS A 63 -19.66 -26.47 18.16
CA CYS A 63 -18.38 -27.17 18.03
C CYS A 63 -17.27 -26.24 17.51
N PRO A 64 -15.99 -26.50 17.89
CA PRO A 64 -14.84 -25.63 17.63
C PRO A 64 -14.61 -25.15 16.19
N ASP A 65 -15.17 -25.83 15.17
CA ASP A 65 -15.00 -25.49 13.74
C ASP A 65 -16.33 -25.43 12.95
N CYS A 66 -17.46 -25.19 13.62
CA CYS A 66 -18.77 -25.22 12.95
C CYS A 66 -19.05 -24.01 12.06
N THR A 67 -18.81 -24.14 10.75
CA THR A 67 -19.50 -23.37 9.72
C THR A 67 -20.80 -24.08 9.32
N CYS A 68 -21.92 -23.35 9.18
CA CYS A 68 -23.27 -23.87 8.91
C CYS A 68 -23.47 -24.35 7.45
N ALA A 69 -22.38 -24.76 6.78
CA ALA A 69 -22.34 -25.08 5.34
C ALA A 69 -23.34 -26.18 4.94
N SER A 70 -23.54 -27.18 5.79
CA SER A 70 -24.47 -28.29 5.54
C SER A 70 -25.95 -27.89 5.58
N ILE A 71 -26.30 -26.75 6.20
CA ILE A 71 -27.68 -26.24 6.19
C ILE A 71 -27.93 -25.39 4.93
N LEU A 72 -26.92 -24.68 4.43
CA LEU A 72 -27.03 -23.88 3.21
C LEU A 72 -27.23 -24.74 1.95
N GLU A 73 -26.56 -25.90 1.87
CA GLU A 73 -26.77 -26.86 0.77
C GLU A 73 -28.21 -27.39 0.73
N LYS A 74 -28.91 -27.42 1.87
CA LYS A 74 -30.31 -27.89 1.94
C LYS A 74 -31.35 -26.81 1.58
N LEU A 75 -30.93 -25.54 1.49
CA LEU A 75 -31.79 -24.41 1.16
C LEU A 75 -31.58 -23.89 -0.28
N ALA A 76 -30.55 -24.38 -0.97
CA ALA A 76 -30.30 -24.17 -2.40
C ALA A 76 -31.05 -25.23 -3.22
#